data_AF-A0A2G2X3H6-F1
#
_entry.id   AF-A0A2G2X3H6-F1
#
_cell.length_a   1.000
_cell.length_b   1.000
_cell.length_c   1.000
_cell.angle_alpha   90.00
_cell.angle_beta   90.00
_cell.angle_gamma   90.00
#
_symmetry.space_group_name_H-M   'P 1'
#
loop_
_entity.id
_entity.type
_entity.pdbx_description
1 polymer ?
#
loop_
_entity_poly.entity_id
_entity_poly.type
_entity_poly.pdbx_seq_one_letter_code
_entity_poly.pdbx_strand_id
1 'polypeptide(L)'
;MQQIIMFWYLNQEREYLAKRVRLKLIADEREMFYVKWGIPPESRQRRRLQLASKLWSDPLNMQNVSESAEVVAELVGFRESGEHVSAQFCFPL
;
A
#
# COMPACT_ATOMS: atom_id res chain seq x y z
N MET A 1 9.78 -24.08 -7.34
CA MET A 1 8.43 -23.71 -7.84
C MET A 1 7.68 -22.83 -6.84
N GLN A 2 7.40 -23.26 -5.60
CA GLN A 2 6.64 -22.46 -4.61
C GLN A 2 7.27 -21.09 -4.26
N GLN A 3 8.59 -21.00 -4.10
CA GLN A 3 9.26 -19.73 -3.80
C GLN A 3 9.14 -18.69 -4.94
N ILE A 4 9.10 -19.15 -6.20
CA ILE A 4 8.96 -18.29 -7.38
C ILE A 4 7.55 -17.71 -7.47
N ILE A 5 6.53 -18.51 -7.15
CA ILE A 5 5.11 -18.09 -7.17
C ILE A 5 4.86 -17.04 -6.07
N MET A 6 5.36 -17.27 -4.85
CA MET A 6 5.20 -16.32 -3.75
C MET A 6 5.89 -14.97 -4.06
N PHE A 7 7.12 -15.01 -4.61
CA PHE A 7 7.83 -13.80 -5.01
C PHE A 7 7.10 -13.03 -6.12
N TRP A 8 6.55 -13.74 -7.11
CA TRP A 8 5.77 -13.12 -8.18
C TRP A 8 4.49 -12.44 -7.64
N TYR A 9 3.74 -13.13 -6.79
CA TYR A 9 2.51 -12.61 -6.20
C TYR A 9 2.77 -11.34 -5.38
N LEU A 10 3.82 -11.36 -4.54
CA LEU A 10 4.19 -10.20 -3.73
C LEU A 10 4.60 -8.99 -4.58
N ASN A 11 5.30 -9.22 -5.69
CA ASN A 11 5.66 -8.13 -6.60
C ASN A 11 4.44 -7.56 -7.33
N GLN A 12 3.48 -8.39 -7.73
CA GLN A 12 2.22 -7.91 -8.31
C GLN A 12 1.42 -7.06 -7.33
N GLU A 13 1.34 -7.49 -6.07
CA GLU A 13 0.64 -6.75 -5.02
C GLU A 13 1.30 -5.38 -4.77
N ARG A 14 2.63 -5.32 -4.75
CA ARG A 14 3.37 -4.06 -4.61
C ARG A 14 3.17 -3.12 -5.80
N GLU A 15 3.14 -3.65 -7.02
CA GLU A 15 2.82 -2.86 -8.23
C GLU A 15 1.38 -2.33 -8.20
N TYR A 16 0.44 -3.15 -7.73
CA TYR A 16 -0.96 -2.73 -7.53
C TYR A 16 -1.04 -1.57 -6.53
N LEU A 17 -0.43 -1.69 -5.36
CA LEU A 17 -0.44 -0.61 -4.37
C LEU A 17 0.28 0.65 -4.86
N ALA A 18 1.38 0.54 -5.59
CA ALA A 18 2.06 1.69 -6.17
C ALA A 18 1.14 2.46 -7.15
N LYS A 19 0.28 1.75 -7.91
CA LYS A 19 -0.77 2.38 -8.73
C LYS A 19 -1.83 3.04 -7.84
N ARG A 20 -2.27 2.40 -6.76
CA ARG A 20 -3.25 2.99 -5.82
C ARG A 20 -2.73 4.26 -5.15
N VAL A 21 -1.45 4.34 -4.79
CA VAL A 21 -0.80 5.57 -4.26
C VAL A 21 -0.93 6.73 -5.25
N ARG A 22 -0.80 6.47 -6.55
CA ARG A 22 -1.01 7.50 -7.59
C ARG A 22 -2.48 7.90 -7.73
N LEU A 23 -3.41 6.97 -7.54
CA LEU A 23 -4.84 7.19 -7.83
C LEU A 23 -5.63 7.75 -6.65
N LYS A 24 -5.28 7.35 -5.42
CA LYS A 24 -6.06 7.68 -4.21
C LYS A 24 -5.49 8.85 -3.42
N LEU A 25 -4.18 9.01 -3.39
CA LEU A 25 -3.55 10.05 -2.59
C LEU A 25 -3.25 11.28 -3.43
N ILE A 26 -3.45 12.47 -2.86
CA ILE A 26 -3.01 13.74 -3.48
C ILE A 26 -1.51 13.97 -3.27
N ALA A 27 -0.94 15.01 -3.87
CA ALA A 27 0.51 15.25 -3.84
C ALA A 27 1.06 15.40 -2.42
N ASP A 28 0.36 16.16 -1.56
CA ASP A 28 0.81 16.45 -0.20
C ASP A 28 0.75 15.22 0.70
N GLU A 29 -0.33 14.44 0.61
CA GLU A 29 -0.46 13.15 1.31
C GLU A 29 0.65 12.18 0.92
N ARG A 30 0.96 12.07 -0.38
CA ARG A 30 2.08 11.23 -0.84
C ARG A 30 3.39 11.67 -0.21
N GLU A 31 3.65 12.97 -0.15
CA GLU A 31 4.89 13.48 0.45
C GLU A 31 4.94 13.18 1.95
N MET A 32 3.82 13.33 2.67
CA MET A 32 3.71 12.93 4.07
C MET A 32 4.05 11.45 4.26
N PHE A 33 3.51 10.55 3.42
CA PHE A 33 3.87 9.14 3.47
C PHE A 33 5.33 8.91 3.14
N TYR A 34 5.88 9.57 2.12
CA TYR A 34 7.29 9.39 1.79
C TYR A 34 8.22 9.82 2.92
N VAL A 35 7.92 10.92 3.62
CA VAL A 35 8.67 11.36 4.79
C VAL A 35 8.53 10.35 5.94
N LYS A 36 7.28 9.96 6.29
CA LYS A 36 7.02 9.00 7.38
C LYS A 36 7.75 7.67 7.16
N TRP A 37 7.76 7.17 5.93
CA TRP A 37 8.33 5.89 5.57
C TRP A 37 9.81 5.97 5.14
N GLY A 38 10.45 7.15 5.27
CA GLY A 38 11.88 7.36 5.01
C GLY A 38 12.27 7.15 3.55
N ILE A 39 11.42 7.55 2.61
CA ILE A 39 11.62 7.34 1.17
C ILE A 39 12.35 8.55 0.58
N PRO A 40 13.56 8.35 0.02
CA PRO A 40 14.36 9.44 -0.51
C PRO A 40 13.68 10.13 -1.71
N PRO A 41 14.04 11.38 -1.99
CA PRO A 41 13.59 12.08 -3.18
C PRO A 41 14.16 11.41 -4.44
N GLU A 42 13.31 10.71 -5.16
CA GLU A 42 13.59 10.05 -6.44
C GLU A 42 12.45 10.30 -7.44
N SER A 43 12.46 9.60 -8.58
CA SER A 43 11.35 9.66 -9.54
C SER A 43 10.03 9.23 -8.87
N ARG A 44 8.92 9.88 -9.27
CA ARG A 44 7.59 9.61 -8.70
C ARG A 44 7.20 8.13 -8.77
N GLN A 45 7.56 7.43 -9.84
CA GLN A 45 7.26 6.01 -9.98
C GLN A 45 8.06 5.17 -8.98
N ARG A 46 9.35 5.46 -8.84
CA ARG A 46 10.25 4.72 -7.96
C ARG A 46 9.86 4.90 -6.49
N ARG A 47 9.53 6.13 -6.06
CA ARG A 47 9.05 6.40 -4.69
C ARG A 47 7.76 5.65 -4.34
N ARG A 48 6.82 5.51 -5.28
CA ARG A 48 5.58 4.71 -5.07
C ARG A 48 5.89 3.23 -4.85
N LEU A 49 6.80 2.65 -5.63
CA LEU A 49 7.22 1.26 -5.46
C LEU A 49 7.97 1.04 -4.15
N GLN A 50 8.82 1.99 -3.75
CA GLN A 50 9.49 1.93 -2.45
C GLN A 50 8.49 1.95 -1.29
N LEU A 51 7.47 2.80 -1.36
CA LEU A 51 6.37 2.83 -0.38
C LEU A 51 5.66 1.48 -0.32
N ALA A 52 5.22 0.95 -1.46
CA ALA A 52 4.55 -0.35 -1.51
C ALA A 52 5.42 -1.49 -0.97
N SER A 53 6.74 -1.44 -1.22
CA SER A 53 7.68 -2.43 -0.68
C SER A 53 7.80 -2.36 0.85
N LYS A 54 7.84 -1.15 1.41
CA LYS A 54 7.90 -0.90 2.86
C LYS A 54 6.63 -1.34 3.58
N LEU A 55 5.46 -1.07 2.99
CA LEU A 55 4.17 -1.54 3.52
C LEU A 55 4.11 -3.08 3.64
N TRP A 56 4.87 -3.79 2.80
CA TRP A 56 4.95 -5.25 2.77
C TRP A 56 6.36 -5.79 3.07
N SER A 57 7.11 -5.15 3.97
CA SER A 57 8.50 -5.56 4.24
C SER A 57 8.66 -6.53 5.42
N ASP A 58 7.95 -6.30 6.52
CA ASP A 58 8.16 -7.05 7.76
C ASP A 58 6.81 -7.45 8.38
N PRO A 59 6.39 -8.73 8.23
CA PRO A 59 5.16 -9.25 8.80
C PRO A 59 5.28 -9.64 10.28
N LEU A 60 6.49 -9.67 10.85
CA LEU A 60 6.72 -10.02 12.27
C LEU A 60 6.73 -8.79 13.16
N ASN A 61 6.95 -7.61 12.58
CA ASN A 61 6.82 -6.33 13.27
C ASN A 61 5.35 -5.89 13.29
N MET A 62 4.65 -6.18 14.39
CA MET A 62 3.23 -5.86 14.56
C MET A 62 2.93 -4.36 14.45
N GLN A 63 3.86 -3.48 14.84
CA GLN A 63 3.69 -2.04 14.66
C GLN A 63 3.70 -1.69 13.18
N ASN A 64 4.67 -2.23 12.43
CA ASN A 64 4.74 -2.06 10.98
C ASN A 64 3.48 -2.61 10.29
N VAL A 65 2.98 -3.77 10.72
CA VAL A 65 1.75 -4.37 10.19
C VAL A 65 0.54 -3.47 10.44
N SER A 66 0.38 -2.98 11.67
CA SER A 66 -0.74 -2.09 12.03
C SER A 66 -0.71 -0.81 11.21
N GLU A 67 0.43 -0.12 11.18
CA GLU A 67 0.57 1.13 10.42
C GLU A 67 0.43 0.90 8.92
N SER A 68 0.96 -0.21 8.39
CA SER A 68 0.81 -0.53 6.97
C SER A 68 -0.64 -0.83 6.61
N ALA A 69 -1.38 -1.52 7.47
CA ALA A 69 -2.77 -1.87 7.25
C ALA A 69 -3.66 -0.62 7.14
N GLU A 70 -3.42 0.41 7.95
CA GLU A 70 -4.14 1.69 7.86
C GLU A 70 -3.91 2.37 6.50
N VAL A 71 -2.66 2.44 6.04
CA VAL A 71 -2.32 3.02 4.74
C VAL A 71 -2.93 2.19 3.61
N VAL A 72 -2.83 0.86 3.68
CA VAL A 72 -3.43 -0.02 2.67
C VAL A 72 -4.94 0.15 2.63
N ALA A 73 -5.62 0.27 3.77
CA ALA A 73 -7.06 0.51 3.85
C ALA A 73 -7.46 1.82 3.15
N GLU A 74 -6.70 2.89 3.35
CA GLU A 74 -6.88 4.15 2.62
C GLU A 74 -6.63 3.98 1.12
N LEU A 75 -5.53 3.33 0.75
CA LEU A 75 -5.15 3.10 -0.64
C LEU A 75 -6.17 2.24 -1.41
N VAL A 76 -6.74 1.21 -0.80
CA VAL A 76 -7.73 0.35 -1.47
C VAL A 76 -9.16 0.88 -1.33
N GLY A 77 -9.35 1.93 -0.53
CA GLY A 77 -10.65 2.60 -0.36
C GLY A 77 -11.57 1.89 0.64
N PHE A 78 -11.01 1.11 1.58
CA PHE A 78 -11.75 0.57 2.72
C PHE A 78 -12.13 1.66 3.73
N ARG A 79 -11.39 2.77 3.78
CA ARG A 79 -11.76 3.93 4.58
C ARG A 79 -12.64 4.85 3.72
N GLU A 80 -13.95 4.67 3.81
CA GLU A 80 -14.92 5.57 3.19
C GLU A 80 -14.83 6.93 3.88
N SER A 81 -14.58 7.98 3.10
CA SER A 81 -14.75 9.35 3.56
C SER A 81 -16.25 9.62 3.75
N GLY A 82 -16.80 9.26 4.91
CA GLY A 82 -17.98 9.89 5.46
C GLY A 82 -19.37 9.35 5.11
N GLU A 83 -19.53 8.17 4.51
CA GLU A 83 -20.83 7.49 4.45
C GLU A 83 -20.68 6.03 4.85
N HIS A 84 -21.58 5.59 5.73
CA HIS A 84 -21.59 4.27 6.34
C HIS A 84 -22.03 3.23 5.30
N VAL A 85 -21.10 2.64 4.54
CA VAL A 85 -21.49 1.60 3.58
C VAL A 85 -21.36 0.23 4.25
N SER A 86 -22.52 -0.35 4.54
CA SER A 86 -22.65 -1.79 4.71
C SER A 86 -22.44 -2.48 3.35
N ALA A 87 -21.21 -2.53 2.87
CA ALA A 87 -20.87 -3.29 1.67
C ALA A 87 -20.22 -4.61 2.07
N GLN A 88 -20.92 -5.70 1.74
CA GLN A 88 -20.43 -7.06 1.83
C GLN A 88 -19.07 -7.17 1.13
N PHE A 89 -18.10 -7.72 1.86
CA PHE A 89 -16.83 -8.16 1.33
C PHE A 89 -17.06 -9.20 0.23
N CYS A 90 -16.91 -8.80 -1.03
CA CYS A 90 -16.73 -9.74 -2.13
C CYS A 90 -15.26 -9.69 -2.55
N PHE A 91 -14.44 -10.55 -1.93
CA PHE A 91 -13.17 -10.93 -2.50
C PHE A 91 -13.46 -11.95 -3.61
N PRO A 92 -13.19 -11.66 -4.90
CA PRO A 92 -13.22 -12.70 -5.91
C PRO A 92 -12.06 -13.66 -5.62
N LEU A 93 -12.41 -14.91 -5.30
CA LEU A 93 -11.49 -16.05 -5.24
C LEU A 93 -10.95 -16.36 -6.64
#